data_AF-A0A2G9U292-F1
#
_entry.id   AF-A0A2G9U292-F1
#
_cell.length_a   1.000
_cell.length_b   1.000
_cell.length_c   1.000
_cell.angle_alpha   90.00
_cell.angle_beta   90.00
_cell.angle_gamma   90.00
#
_symmetry.space_group_name_H-M   'P 1'
#
loop_
_entity.id
_entity.type
_entity.pdbx_description
1 polymer ?
#
loop_
_entity_poly.entity_id
_entity_poly.type
_entity_poly.pdbx_seq_one_letter_code
_entity_poly.pdbx_strand_id
1 'polypeptide(L)'
;GGFNFGYQLLITNPAQLAFIQFLNDSYAETHGVREDRATLEFLWGVIVSTFFWGATANSYIVFSISRIVLGAAISISLGIAPMFIIECSPVGCRGMISMATGVLLQLGLVVGSITAMPEVWGTVDSWWLVYGLELFLTIFITVLILFIPESPSFLLTKDKKRLAERSILFYHGVSKAETEPLMSDMKKGVEGDKPLGLFEIFMDKTWLCGFLVGIAIMSGTILCGVAAVNAFAFEILLNVGLSPLHASLGNLTICVMAVARVAMHRLPGFCDKDIKEVEENELVSD
;
A
#
# COMPACT_ATOMS: atom_id res chain seq x y z
N GLY A 1 -2.85 0.54 4.20
CA GLY A 1 -2.76 -0.90 3.81
C GLY A 1 -2.49 -1.00 2.33
N GLY A 2 -3.32 -1.71 1.55
CA GLY A 2 -3.16 -1.77 0.08
C GLY A 2 -4.02 -0.76 -0.69
N PHE A 3 -5.31 -0.65 -0.32
CA PHE A 3 -6.27 0.22 -1.02
C PHE A 3 -5.84 1.68 -1.08
N ASN A 4 -5.52 2.27 0.07
CA ASN A 4 -5.12 3.68 0.16
C ASN A 4 -3.86 3.98 -0.68
N PHE A 5 -2.89 3.05 -0.70
CA PHE A 5 -1.69 3.17 -1.54
C PHE A 5 -2.04 3.11 -3.04
N GLY A 6 -2.90 2.18 -3.44
CA GLY A 6 -3.39 2.11 -4.83
C GLY A 6 -4.17 3.35 -5.24
N TYR A 7 -5.04 3.86 -4.36
CA TYR A 7 -5.79 5.09 -4.57
C TYR A 7 -4.84 6.30 -4.76
N GLN A 8 -3.90 6.48 -3.84
CA GLN A 8 -2.93 7.57 -3.87
C GLN A 8 -2.03 7.55 -5.11
N LEU A 9 -1.59 6.36 -5.56
CA LEU A 9 -0.76 6.21 -6.76
C LEU A 9 -1.44 6.78 -8.01
N LEU A 10 -2.76 6.71 -8.08
CA LEU A 10 -3.49 7.10 -9.27
C LEU A 10 -4.06 8.51 -9.23
N ILE A 11 -4.44 9.03 -8.07
CA ILE A 11 -4.96 10.40 -7.97
C ILE A 11 -3.85 11.45 -8.09
N THR A 12 -2.64 11.11 -7.67
CA THR A 12 -1.52 12.07 -7.57
C THR A 12 -1.10 12.65 -8.91
N ASN A 13 -1.22 11.90 -10.02
CA ASN A 13 -0.78 12.37 -11.34
C ASN A 13 -1.85 13.16 -12.14
N PRO A 14 -3.10 12.67 -12.32
CA PRO A 14 -4.14 13.42 -13.02
C PRO A 14 -4.58 14.66 -12.24
N ALA A 15 -4.70 14.57 -10.90
CA ALA A 15 -5.06 15.72 -10.08
C ALA A 15 -3.92 16.73 -9.96
N GLN A 16 -2.67 16.31 -10.16
CA GLN A 16 -1.52 17.22 -10.21
C GLN A 16 -1.68 18.26 -11.31
N LEU A 17 -2.20 17.90 -12.50
CA LEU A 17 -2.38 18.88 -13.57
C LEU A 17 -3.44 19.94 -13.21
N ALA A 18 -4.58 19.50 -12.65
CA ALA A 18 -5.65 20.38 -12.19
C ALA A 18 -5.18 21.30 -11.06
N PHE A 19 -4.38 20.77 -10.14
CA PHE A 19 -3.81 21.54 -9.04
C PHE A 19 -2.74 22.54 -9.51
N ILE A 20 -1.88 22.14 -10.46
CA ILE A 20 -0.91 23.03 -11.12
C ILE A 20 -1.62 24.18 -11.83
N GLN A 21 -2.73 23.90 -12.52
CA GLN A 21 -3.54 24.93 -13.17
C GLN A 21 -4.17 25.86 -12.13
N PHE A 22 -4.76 25.32 -11.07
CA PHE A 22 -5.29 26.10 -9.95
C PHE A 22 -4.23 27.02 -9.31
N LEU A 23 -3.02 26.51 -9.06
CA LEU A 23 -1.90 27.31 -8.56
C LEU A 23 -1.53 28.43 -9.52
N ASN A 24 -1.50 28.15 -10.83
CA ASN A 24 -1.17 29.13 -11.85
C ASN A 24 -2.23 30.23 -11.94
N ASP A 25 -3.52 29.85 -11.92
CA ASP A 25 -4.62 30.81 -11.99
C ASP A 25 -4.69 31.65 -10.71
N SER A 26 -4.51 31.05 -9.53
CA SER A 26 -4.45 31.78 -8.25
C SER A 26 -3.27 32.76 -8.19
N TYR A 27 -2.11 32.36 -8.70
CA TYR A 27 -0.93 33.21 -8.76
C TYR A 27 -1.11 34.36 -9.77
N ALA A 28 -1.71 34.05 -10.93
CA ALA A 28 -2.04 35.05 -11.95
C ALA A 28 -3.07 36.07 -11.46
N GLU A 29 -4.06 35.66 -10.66
CA GLU A 29 -5.01 36.58 -10.04
C GLU A 29 -4.33 37.53 -9.04
N THR A 30 -3.32 37.04 -8.32
CA THR A 30 -2.64 37.81 -7.27
C THR A 30 -1.54 38.72 -7.82
N HIS A 31 -0.77 38.28 -8.80
CA HIS A 31 0.44 38.95 -9.30
C HIS A 31 0.33 39.41 -10.76
N GLY A 32 -0.76 39.06 -11.48
CA GLY A 32 -0.99 39.45 -12.87
C GLY A 32 -0.12 38.72 -13.90
N VAL A 33 0.68 37.74 -13.49
CA VAL A 33 1.62 36.99 -14.34
C VAL A 33 1.41 35.49 -14.15
N ARG A 34 1.43 34.72 -15.23
CA ARG A 34 1.38 33.25 -15.18
C ARG A 34 2.80 32.69 -15.12
N GLU A 35 2.99 31.70 -14.25
CA GLU A 35 4.29 31.08 -14.01
C GLU A 35 4.53 29.87 -14.92
N ASP A 36 5.80 29.52 -15.10
CA ASP A 36 6.21 28.37 -15.90
C ASP A 36 5.79 27.03 -15.25
N ARG A 37 5.49 26.04 -16.09
CA ARG A 37 5.01 24.72 -15.66
C ARG A 37 5.99 24.02 -14.72
N ALA A 38 7.30 24.19 -14.95
CA ALA A 38 8.32 23.59 -14.09
C ALA A 38 8.30 24.18 -12.67
N THR A 39 8.07 25.49 -12.54
CA THR A 39 7.95 26.17 -11.24
C THR A 39 6.70 25.72 -10.49
N LEU A 40 5.58 25.50 -11.20
CA LEU A 40 4.33 25.03 -10.60
C LEU A 40 4.41 23.56 -10.17
N GLU A 41 5.05 22.71 -10.95
CA GLU A 41 5.35 21.31 -10.58
C GLU A 41 6.25 21.25 -9.34
N PHE A 42 7.22 22.17 -9.24
CA PHE A 42 8.05 22.34 -8.07
C PHE A 42 7.24 22.79 -6.82
N LEU A 43 6.37 23.79 -6.95
CA LEU A 43 5.49 24.26 -5.87
C LEU A 43 4.49 23.20 -5.42
N TRP A 44 3.92 22.43 -6.35
CA TRP A 44 3.07 21.27 -6.03
C TRP A 44 3.82 20.22 -5.23
N GLY A 45 5.04 19.87 -5.66
CA GLY A 45 5.92 18.98 -4.91
C GLY A 45 6.14 19.47 -3.48
N VAL A 46 6.37 20.78 -3.31
CA VAL A 46 6.50 21.45 -2.00
C VAL A 46 5.23 21.32 -1.18
N ILE A 47 4.04 21.53 -1.73
CA ILE A 47 2.77 21.46 -1.00
C ILE A 47 2.47 20.04 -0.51
N VAL A 48 2.66 19.02 -1.36
CA VAL A 48 2.51 17.60 -0.96
C VAL A 48 3.49 17.23 0.15
N SER A 49 4.72 17.75 0.10
CA SER A 49 5.71 17.56 1.17
C SER A 49 5.41 18.38 2.43
N THR A 50 4.69 19.49 2.28
CA THR A 50 4.38 20.46 3.35
C THR A 50 3.36 19.94 4.34
N PHE A 51 2.53 18.96 3.95
CA PHE A 51 1.60 18.27 4.84
C PHE A 51 2.27 17.48 5.98
N PHE A 52 3.59 17.53 6.16
CA PHE A 52 4.25 17.07 7.39
C PHE A 52 5.15 18.11 8.12
N TRP A 53 5.63 19.19 7.48
CA TRP A 53 6.37 20.28 8.19
C TRP A 53 6.66 21.56 7.34
N GLY A 54 6.02 21.77 6.19
CA GLY A 54 6.59 22.69 5.18
C GLY A 54 6.12 24.15 5.22
N ALA A 55 5.55 24.64 6.32
CA ALA A 55 5.06 26.01 6.37
C ALA A 55 6.14 27.06 6.77
N THR A 56 7.38 26.67 7.09
CA THR A 56 8.33 27.61 7.74
C THR A 56 9.69 27.80 7.09
N ALA A 57 9.98 27.27 5.90
CA ALA A 57 11.28 27.55 5.27
C ALA A 57 11.17 27.54 3.75
N ASN A 58 11.24 28.72 3.15
CA ASN A 58 11.35 28.97 1.71
C ASN A 58 12.73 28.51 1.18
N SER A 59 13.07 27.23 1.37
CA SER A 59 14.40 26.64 1.18
C SER A 59 14.32 25.29 0.46
N TYR A 60 14.94 25.23 -0.72
CA TYR A 60 15.08 24.02 -1.53
C TYR A 60 15.70 22.83 -0.79
N ILE A 61 16.61 23.11 0.16
CA ILE A 61 17.29 22.08 0.95
C ILE A 61 16.31 21.41 1.92
N VAL A 62 15.50 22.21 2.62
CA VAL A 62 14.49 21.69 3.56
C VAL A 62 13.45 20.87 2.81
N PHE A 63 13.04 21.33 1.63
CA PHE A 63 12.16 20.60 0.73
C PHE A 63 12.75 19.24 0.32
N SER A 64 14.00 19.22 -0.17
CA SER A 64 14.66 17.99 -0.61
C SER A 64 14.80 16.96 0.53
N ILE A 65 15.17 17.42 1.73
CA ILE A 65 15.27 16.58 2.93
C ILE A 65 13.89 16.01 3.30
N SER A 66 12.83 16.83 3.26
CA SER A 66 11.47 16.38 3.57
C SER A 66 10.98 15.26 2.64
N ARG A 67 11.34 15.31 1.35
CA ARG A 67 11.00 14.26 0.37
C ARG A 67 11.71 12.94 0.67
N ILE A 68 12.98 13.00 1.09
CA ILE A 68 13.75 11.82 1.49
C ILE A 68 13.12 11.19 2.74
N VAL A 69 12.79 12.01 3.74
CA VAL A 69 12.16 11.54 4.99
C VAL A 69 10.78 10.95 4.73
N LEU A 70 9.94 11.61 3.93
CA LEU A 70 8.61 11.11 3.55
C LEU A 70 8.72 9.81 2.76
N GLY A 71 9.66 9.74 1.80
CA GLY A 71 9.93 8.52 1.04
C GLY A 71 10.30 7.36 1.96
N ALA A 72 11.22 7.58 2.91
CA ALA A 72 11.60 6.57 3.89
C ALA A 72 10.41 6.13 4.76
N ALA A 73 9.59 7.07 5.22
CA ALA A 73 8.40 6.76 6.02
C ALA A 73 7.38 5.91 5.25
N ILE A 74 7.12 6.24 3.97
CA ILE A 74 6.23 5.46 3.10
C ILE A 74 6.82 4.05 2.87
N SER A 75 8.12 3.93 2.60
CA SER A 75 8.78 2.64 2.38
C SER A 75 8.70 1.73 3.62
N ILE A 76 8.97 2.27 4.81
CA ILE A 76 8.85 1.52 6.07
C ILE A 76 7.40 1.07 6.28
N SER A 77 6.44 1.98 6.08
CA SER A 77 5.01 1.69 6.26
C SER A 77 4.51 0.60 5.30
N LEU A 78 4.97 0.61 4.05
CA LEU A 78 4.62 -0.39 3.03
C LEU A 78 5.20 -1.78 3.36
N GLY A 79 6.33 -1.85 4.08
CA GLY A 79 6.90 -3.11 4.55
C GLY A 79 6.23 -3.66 5.83
N ILE A 80 5.90 -2.80 6.78
CA ILE A 80 5.29 -3.21 8.07
C ILE A 80 3.87 -3.72 7.87
N ALA A 81 3.08 -3.08 7.00
CA ALA A 81 1.67 -3.46 6.80
C ALA A 81 1.46 -4.93 6.38
N PRO A 82 2.12 -5.48 5.34
CA PRO A 82 1.98 -6.89 4.98
C PRO A 82 2.58 -7.83 6.02
N MET A 83 3.66 -7.42 6.71
CA MET A 83 4.24 -8.21 7.81
C MET A 83 3.22 -8.40 8.94
N PHE A 84 2.59 -7.31 9.39
CA PHE A 84 1.55 -7.35 10.42
C PHE A 84 0.40 -8.28 10.02
N ILE A 85 -0.06 -8.19 8.77
CA ILE A 85 -1.15 -9.03 8.27
C ILE A 85 -0.75 -10.51 8.29
N ILE A 86 0.46 -10.86 7.86
CA ILE A 86 0.95 -12.25 7.85
C ILE A 86 1.11 -12.80 9.26
N GLU A 87 1.60 -12.00 10.21
CA GLU A 87 1.75 -12.42 11.61
C GLU A 87 0.40 -12.69 12.29
N CYS A 88 -0.62 -11.90 11.96
CA CYS A 88 -1.97 -12.10 12.49
C CYS A 88 -2.72 -13.25 11.80
N SER A 89 -2.24 -13.70 10.64
CA SER A 89 -2.94 -14.69 9.82
C SER A 89 -2.64 -16.14 10.24
N PRO A 90 -3.66 -17.01 10.32
CA PRO A 90 -3.47 -18.46 10.43
C PRO A 90 -2.60 -19.00 9.30
N VAL A 91 -1.73 -19.98 9.60
CA VAL A 91 -0.71 -20.47 8.66
C VAL A 91 -1.30 -20.92 7.32
N GLY A 92 -2.39 -21.69 7.34
CA GLY A 92 -3.06 -22.16 6.12
C GLY A 92 -3.72 -21.05 5.28
N CYS A 93 -4.02 -19.88 5.88
CA CYS A 93 -4.72 -18.80 5.16
C CYS A 93 -3.80 -17.63 4.76
N ARG A 94 -2.51 -17.65 5.14
CA ARG A 94 -1.56 -16.56 4.86
C ARG A 94 -1.47 -16.22 3.37
N GLY A 95 -1.49 -17.22 2.50
CA GLY A 95 -1.47 -17.02 1.05
C GLY A 95 -2.71 -16.27 0.55
N MET A 96 -3.90 -16.70 0.99
CA MET A 96 -5.17 -16.07 0.64
C MET A 96 -5.27 -14.63 1.17
N ILE A 97 -4.88 -14.41 2.42
CA ILE A 97 -4.93 -13.09 3.04
C ILE A 97 -3.95 -12.14 2.36
N SER A 98 -2.72 -12.59 2.06
CA SER A 98 -1.77 -11.83 1.26
C SER A 98 -2.36 -11.43 -0.11
N MET A 99 -3.02 -12.36 -0.79
CA MET A 99 -3.69 -12.06 -2.06
C MET A 99 -4.82 -11.03 -1.92
N ALA A 100 -5.62 -11.11 -0.86
CA ALA A 100 -6.67 -10.15 -0.58
C ALA A 100 -6.11 -8.73 -0.45
N THR A 101 -4.93 -8.55 0.13
CA THR A 101 -4.25 -7.23 0.16
C THR A 101 -3.87 -6.71 -1.22
N GLY A 102 -3.43 -7.60 -2.12
CA GLY A 102 -3.16 -7.27 -3.52
C GLY A 102 -4.41 -6.88 -4.29
N VAL A 103 -5.53 -7.58 -4.08
CA VAL A 103 -6.83 -7.22 -4.66
C VAL A 103 -7.28 -5.85 -4.15
N LEU A 104 -7.18 -5.60 -2.84
CA LEU A 104 -7.51 -4.29 -2.24
C LEU A 104 -6.68 -3.15 -2.83
N LEU A 105 -5.39 -3.38 -3.11
CA LEU A 105 -4.55 -2.41 -3.81
C LEU A 105 -5.08 -2.10 -5.21
N GLN A 106 -5.42 -3.14 -5.98
CA GLN A 106 -5.98 -2.96 -7.33
C GLN A 106 -7.35 -2.29 -7.32
N LEU A 107 -8.19 -2.58 -6.31
CA LEU A 107 -9.45 -1.87 -6.11
C LEU A 107 -9.22 -0.39 -5.79
N GLY A 108 -8.17 -0.05 -5.03
CA GLY A 108 -7.75 1.33 -4.81
C GLY A 108 -7.44 2.06 -6.11
N LEU A 109 -6.71 1.41 -7.03
CA LEU A 109 -6.43 1.97 -8.36
C LEU A 109 -7.70 2.20 -9.18
N VAL A 110 -8.64 1.26 -9.15
CA VAL A 110 -9.94 1.40 -9.85
C VAL A 110 -10.74 2.58 -9.29
N VAL A 111 -10.89 2.67 -7.96
CA VAL A 111 -11.61 3.78 -7.33
C VAL A 111 -10.92 5.11 -7.60
N GLY A 112 -9.58 5.14 -7.53
CA GLY A 112 -8.77 6.30 -7.93
C GLY A 112 -9.10 6.75 -9.34
N SER A 113 -9.21 5.79 -10.27
CA SER A 113 -9.40 6.05 -11.70
C SER A 113 -10.77 6.65 -11.98
N ILE A 114 -11.79 6.13 -11.29
CA ILE A 114 -13.15 6.65 -11.34
C ILE A 114 -13.19 8.08 -10.76
N THR A 115 -12.61 8.30 -9.58
CA THR A 115 -12.65 9.63 -8.94
C THR A 115 -11.85 10.68 -9.71
N ALA A 116 -10.78 10.27 -10.40
CA ALA A 116 -9.94 11.14 -11.21
C ALA A 116 -10.54 11.42 -12.60
N MET A 117 -11.67 10.83 -12.98
CA MET A 117 -12.31 11.12 -14.26
C MET A 117 -12.79 12.58 -14.32
N PRO A 118 -12.62 13.28 -15.45
CA PRO A 118 -13.13 14.64 -15.63
C PRO A 118 -14.64 14.77 -15.39
N GLU A 119 -15.41 13.72 -15.63
CA GLU A 119 -16.86 13.68 -15.43
C GLU A 119 -17.27 13.53 -13.95
N VAL A 120 -16.33 13.15 -13.07
CA VAL A 120 -16.57 12.91 -11.64
C VAL A 120 -15.99 14.06 -10.83
N TRP A 121 -14.70 13.99 -10.46
CA TRP A 121 -14.01 15.02 -9.66
C TRP A 121 -12.64 15.43 -10.24
N GLY A 122 -12.27 14.91 -11.41
CA GLY A 122 -11.03 15.23 -12.13
C GLY A 122 -11.04 16.60 -12.81
N THR A 123 -11.68 17.61 -12.21
CA THR A 123 -11.78 18.99 -12.71
C THR A 123 -11.08 19.97 -11.78
N VAL A 124 -10.72 21.15 -12.31
CA VAL A 124 -10.07 22.23 -11.54
C VAL A 124 -10.95 22.76 -10.40
N ASP A 125 -12.28 22.62 -10.50
CA ASP A 125 -13.19 23.10 -9.45
C ASP A 125 -13.43 22.05 -8.33
N SER A 126 -13.20 20.77 -8.62
CA SER A 126 -13.59 19.64 -7.75
C SER A 126 -12.42 18.77 -7.27
N TRP A 127 -11.17 19.09 -7.62
CA TRP A 127 -9.99 18.29 -7.26
C TRP A 127 -9.86 18.04 -5.74
N TRP A 128 -10.31 18.99 -4.91
CA TRP A 128 -10.26 18.88 -3.45
C TRP A 128 -11.14 17.74 -2.91
N LEU A 129 -12.19 17.34 -3.62
CA LEU A 129 -13.04 16.19 -3.25
C LEU A 129 -12.28 14.87 -3.34
N VAL A 130 -11.35 14.74 -4.29
CA VAL A 130 -10.50 13.55 -4.46
C VAL A 130 -9.60 13.36 -3.24
N TYR A 131 -8.94 14.43 -2.79
CA TYR A 131 -8.13 14.41 -1.55
C TYR A 131 -8.99 14.35 -0.29
N GLY A 132 -10.19 14.93 -0.32
CA GLY A 132 -11.17 14.81 0.77
C GLY A 132 -11.58 13.36 1.02
N LEU A 133 -11.78 12.57 -0.05
CA LEU A 133 -12.03 11.13 0.05
C LEU A 133 -10.81 10.39 0.61
N GLU A 134 -9.59 10.71 0.15
CA GLU A 134 -8.35 10.14 0.69
C GLU A 134 -8.24 10.36 2.20
N LEU A 135 -8.47 11.60 2.65
CA LEU A 135 -8.41 11.99 4.05
C LEU A 135 -9.47 11.23 4.87
N PHE A 136 -10.71 11.19 4.37
CA PHE A 136 -11.80 10.45 5.02
C PHE A 136 -11.45 8.98 5.20
N LEU A 137 -10.98 8.31 4.13
CA LEU A 137 -10.59 6.90 4.19
C LEU A 137 -9.42 6.66 5.13
N THR A 138 -8.44 7.57 5.15
CA THR A 138 -7.28 7.49 6.06
C THR A 138 -7.71 7.60 7.51
N ILE A 139 -8.54 8.58 7.86
CA ILE A 139 -9.07 8.75 9.22
C ILE A 139 -9.92 7.54 9.60
N PHE A 140 -10.80 7.08 8.71
CA PHE A 140 -11.65 5.92 8.95
C PHE A 140 -10.82 4.67 9.28
N ILE A 141 -9.82 4.34 8.47
CA ILE A 141 -8.93 3.19 8.73
C ILE A 141 -8.08 3.40 9.99
N THR A 142 -7.62 4.62 10.26
CA THR A 142 -6.87 4.94 11.48
C THR A 142 -7.71 4.74 12.73
N VAL A 143 -8.99 5.12 12.69
CA VAL A 143 -9.91 4.87 13.80
C VAL A 143 -10.17 3.37 13.96
N LEU A 144 -10.35 2.63 12.86
CA LEU A 144 -10.56 1.17 12.91
C LEU A 144 -9.36 0.43 13.51
N ILE A 145 -8.13 0.82 13.19
CA ILE A 145 -6.94 0.12 13.69
C ILE A 145 -6.78 0.25 15.21
N LEU A 146 -7.30 1.32 15.82
CA LEU A 146 -7.30 1.49 17.28
C LEU A 146 -8.13 0.44 18.02
N PHE A 147 -9.10 -0.19 17.34
CA PHE A 147 -9.96 -1.23 17.92
C PHE A 147 -9.43 -2.65 17.66
N ILE A 148 -8.45 -2.80 16.76
CA ILE A 148 -7.88 -4.07 16.38
C ILE A 148 -6.76 -4.43 17.38
N PRO A 149 -6.73 -5.66 17.92
CA PRO A 149 -5.67 -6.07 18.84
C PRO A 149 -4.32 -6.15 18.13
N GLU A 150 -3.23 -6.04 18.89
CA GLU A 150 -1.87 -6.10 18.32
C GLU A 150 -1.51 -7.51 17.82
N SER A 151 -0.44 -7.59 17.01
CA SER A 151 0.06 -8.86 16.46
C SER A 151 0.36 -9.88 17.59
N PRO A 152 -0.14 -11.13 17.48
CA PRO A 152 0.11 -12.17 18.48
C PRO A 152 1.60 -12.50 18.61
N SER A 153 2.34 -12.56 17.50
CA SER A 153 3.79 -12.79 17.49
C SER A 153 4.55 -11.69 18.25
N PHE A 154 4.21 -10.43 17.98
CA PHE A 154 4.82 -9.29 18.68
C PHE A 154 4.56 -9.33 20.19
N LEU A 155 3.33 -9.67 20.60
CA LEU A 155 2.96 -9.76 22.02
C LEU A 155 3.68 -10.91 22.73
N LEU A 156 3.95 -12.02 22.04
CA LEU A 156 4.75 -13.14 22.55
C LEU A 156 6.22 -12.76 22.74
N THR A 157 6.82 -12.01 21.81
CA THR A 157 8.20 -11.48 21.98
C THR A 157 8.33 -10.54 23.18
N LYS A 158 7.23 -9.89 23.58
CA LYS A 158 7.17 -9.02 24.77
C LYS A 158 6.71 -9.74 26.05
N ASP A 159 6.58 -11.06 26.02
CA ASP A 159 6.09 -11.90 27.12
C ASP A 159 4.68 -11.52 27.64
N LYS A 160 3.85 -10.86 26.83
CA LYS A 160 2.49 -10.41 27.19
C LYS A 160 1.42 -11.47 26.90
N LYS A 161 1.51 -12.63 27.56
CA LYS A 161 0.65 -13.82 27.31
C LYS A 161 -0.85 -13.54 27.23
N ARG A 162 -1.42 -12.82 28.20
CA ARG A 162 -2.87 -12.53 28.24
C ARG A 162 -3.36 -11.71 27.03
N LEU A 163 -2.52 -10.80 26.54
CA LEU A 163 -2.86 -10.01 25.36
C LEU A 163 -2.69 -10.84 24.09
N ALA A 164 -1.63 -11.67 24.03
CA ALA A 164 -1.41 -12.59 22.92
C ALA A 164 -2.58 -13.57 22.76
N GLU A 165 -3.08 -14.15 23.86
CA GLU A 165 -4.26 -15.02 23.88
C GLU A 165 -5.49 -14.29 23.30
N ARG A 166 -5.73 -13.04 23.70
CA ARG A 166 -6.82 -12.21 23.16
C ARG A 166 -6.67 -11.97 21.65
N SER A 167 -5.45 -11.69 21.18
CA SER A 167 -5.18 -11.51 19.75
C SER A 167 -5.40 -12.80 18.96
N ILE A 168 -4.95 -13.94 19.47
CA ILE A 168 -5.14 -15.24 18.83
C ILE A 168 -6.63 -15.58 18.73
N LEU A 169 -7.39 -15.41 19.82
CA LEU A 169 -8.84 -15.61 19.82
C LEU A 169 -9.56 -14.71 18.79
N PHE A 170 -9.10 -13.47 18.63
CA PHE A 170 -9.68 -12.52 17.69
C PHE A 170 -9.38 -12.87 16.22
N TYR A 171 -8.14 -13.23 15.90
CA TYR A 171 -7.71 -13.45 14.51
C TYR A 171 -7.89 -14.88 14.00
N HIS A 172 -7.68 -15.88 14.86
CA HIS A 172 -7.74 -17.29 14.48
C HIS A 172 -9.12 -17.90 14.71
N GLY A 173 -10.00 -17.24 15.49
CA GLY A 173 -11.37 -17.71 15.73
C GLY A 173 -11.45 -19.05 16.46
N VAL A 174 -10.38 -19.46 17.14
CA VAL A 174 -10.26 -20.75 17.84
C VAL A 174 -10.90 -20.72 19.23
N SER A 175 -11.19 -21.89 19.78
CA SER A 175 -11.63 -22.01 21.17
C SER A 175 -10.49 -21.67 22.16
N LYS A 176 -10.84 -21.26 23.38
CA LYS A 176 -9.83 -21.03 24.44
C LYS A 176 -8.96 -22.25 24.71
N ALA A 177 -9.54 -23.46 24.61
CA ALA A 177 -8.81 -24.72 24.81
C ALA A 177 -7.73 -24.96 23.74
N GLU A 178 -7.97 -24.53 22.50
CA GLU A 178 -7.05 -24.66 21.36
C GLU A 178 -6.04 -23.51 21.30
N THR A 179 -6.30 -22.42 22.02
CA THR A 179 -5.44 -21.24 22.03
C THR A 179 -4.12 -21.50 22.74
N GLU A 180 -4.13 -22.25 23.85
CA GLU A 180 -2.91 -22.58 24.60
C GLU A 180 -1.87 -23.38 23.80
N PRO A 181 -2.22 -24.51 23.13
CA PRO A 181 -1.25 -25.25 22.34
C PRO A 181 -0.72 -24.40 21.17
N LEU A 182 -1.60 -23.69 20.45
CA LEU A 182 -1.22 -22.81 19.35
C LEU A 182 -0.27 -21.69 19.81
N MET A 183 -0.58 -21.05 20.93
CA MET A 183 0.27 -20.02 21.53
C MET A 183 1.64 -20.58 21.91
N SER A 184 1.70 -21.82 22.41
CA SER A 184 2.96 -22.48 22.76
C SER A 184 3.84 -22.74 21.54
N ASP A 185 3.24 -23.15 20.42
CA ASP A 185 3.97 -23.41 19.17
C ASP A 185 4.44 -22.11 18.51
N MET A 186 3.61 -21.07 18.53
CA MET A 186 4.03 -19.73 18.10
C MET A 186 5.19 -19.20 18.95
N LYS A 187 5.18 -19.43 20.27
CA LYS A 187 6.26 -19.00 21.16
C LYS A 187 7.58 -19.70 20.84
N LYS A 188 7.56 -21.00 20.55
CA LYS A 188 8.76 -21.76 20.12
C LYS A 188 9.36 -21.18 18.84
N GLY A 189 8.51 -20.81 17.87
CA GLY A 189 8.97 -20.16 16.63
C GLY A 189 9.66 -18.81 16.90
N VAL A 190 9.03 -17.96 17.73
CA VAL A 190 9.56 -16.64 18.08
C VAL A 190 10.87 -16.73 18.88
N GLU A 191 11.01 -17.70 19.79
CA GLU A 191 12.25 -17.90 20.56
C GLU A 191 13.41 -18.45 19.71
N GLY A 192 13.09 -19.16 18.61
CA GLY A 192 14.07 -19.62 17.63
C GLY A 192 14.63 -18.49 16.75
N ASP A 193 13.83 -17.46 16.49
CA ASP A 193 14.19 -16.29 15.68
C ASP A 193 14.90 -15.23 16.52
N LYS A 194 16.23 -15.32 16.60
CA LYS A 194 17.05 -14.26 17.21
C LYS A 194 16.99 -13.00 16.34
N PRO A 195 16.87 -11.80 16.93
CA PRO A 195 16.90 -10.56 16.18
C PRO A 195 18.27 -10.40 15.51
N LEU A 196 18.30 -10.49 14.18
CA LEU A 196 19.51 -10.34 13.38
C LEU A 196 19.91 -8.88 13.27
N GLY A 197 21.20 -8.60 13.43
CA GLY A 197 21.76 -7.30 13.10
C GLY A 197 21.73 -7.03 11.58
N LEU A 198 21.55 -5.76 11.18
CA LEU A 198 21.56 -5.35 9.76
C LEU A 198 22.81 -5.83 9.00
N PHE A 199 23.96 -5.88 9.67
CA PHE A 199 25.23 -6.33 9.08
C PHE A 199 25.45 -7.84 9.17
N GLU A 200 24.74 -8.55 10.06
CA GLU A 200 24.85 -10.00 10.21
C GLU A 200 24.28 -10.75 9.00
N ILE A 201 23.35 -10.12 8.28
CA ILE A 201 22.80 -10.61 7.01
C ILE A 201 23.91 -10.88 5.99
N PHE A 202 24.96 -10.05 5.96
CA PHE A 202 26.08 -10.18 5.04
C PHE A 202 27.12 -11.23 5.49
N MET A 203 27.05 -11.68 6.74
CA MET A 203 28.02 -12.61 7.32
C MET A 203 27.64 -14.08 7.06
N ASP A 204 26.35 -14.37 6.98
CA ASP A 204 25.83 -15.71 6.71
C ASP A 204 25.43 -15.85 5.23
N LYS A 205 25.96 -16.89 4.57
CA LYS A 205 25.68 -17.20 3.17
C LYS A 205 24.19 -17.44 2.90
N THR A 206 23.47 -18.03 3.85
CA THR A 206 22.04 -18.36 3.71
C THR A 206 21.20 -17.08 3.66
N TRP A 207 21.45 -16.17 4.62
CA TRP A 207 20.79 -14.87 4.70
C TRP A 207 21.16 -13.97 3.52
N LEU A 208 22.44 -13.97 3.11
CA LEU A 208 22.90 -13.21 1.95
C LEU A 208 22.24 -13.70 0.64
N CYS A 209 22.12 -15.03 0.43
CA CYS A 209 21.42 -15.57 -0.73
C CYS A 209 19.95 -15.14 -0.74
N GLY A 210 19.25 -15.23 0.40
CA GLY A 210 17.86 -14.76 0.51
C GLY A 210 17.73 -13.27 0.22
N PHE A 211 18.64 -12.46 0.77
CA PHE A 211 18.68 -11.01 0.56
C PHE A 211 18.92 -10.65 -0.91
N LEU A 212 19.87 -11.29 -1.59
CA LEU A 212 20.16 -11.06 -3.01
C LEU A 212 18.99 -11.47 -3.91
N VAL A 213 18.33 -12.58 -3.61
CA VAL A 213 17.10 -12.99 -4.31
C VAL A 213 15.99 -11.96 -4.11
N GLY A 214 15.81 -11.47 -2.88
CA GLY A 214 14.87 -10.40 -2.57
C GLY A 214 15.15 -9.13 -3.37
N ILE A 215 16.40 -8.67 -3.41
CA ILE A 215 16.81 -7.52 -4.22
C ILE A 215 16.51 -7.76 -5.70
N ALA A 216 16.86 -8.93 -6.24
CA ALA A 216 16.65 -9.24 -7.65
C ALA A 216 15.16 -9.19 -8.01
N ILE A 217 14.29 -9.79 -7.18
CA ILE A 217 12.83 -9.77 -7.37
C ILE A 217 12.32 -8.33 -7.28
N MET A 218 12.66 -7.59 -6.22
CA MET A 218 12.18 -6.23 -6.01
C MET A 218 12.64 -5.29 -7.13
N SER A 219 13.90 -5.39 -7.55
CA SER A 219 14.45 -4.62 -8.67
C SER A 219 13.71 -4.94 -9.96
N GLY A 220 13.47 -6.23 -10.25
CA GLY A 220 12.67 -6.64 -11.40
C GLY A 220 11.25 -6.05 -11.38
N THR A 221 10.60 -6.04 -10.21
CA THR A 221 9.24 -5.48 -10.08
C THR A 221 9.17 -3.96 -10.22
N ILE A 222 10.23 -3.24 -9.83
CA ILE A 222 10.27 -1.78 -9.96
C ILE A 222 10.66 -1.39 -11.40
N LEU A 223 11.61 -2.09 -12.01
CA LEU A 223 12.14 -1.80 -13.34
C LEU A 223 11.22 -2.23 -14.48
N CYS A 224 10.21 -3.08 -14.24
CA CYS A 224 9.26 -3.48 -15.28
C CYS A 224 8.26 -2.37 -15.67
N GLY A 225 8.31 -1.21 -15.00
CA GLY A 225 7.54 -0.02 -15.39
C GLY A 225 6.07 -0.02 -14.98
N VAL A 226 5.60 -1.01 -14.21
CA VAL A 226 4.19 -1.09 -13.76
C VAL A 226 3.75 0.16 -13.00
N ALA A 227 4.60 0.71 -12.13
CA ALA A 227 4.29 1.95 -11.42
C ALA A 227 4.15 3.14 -12.38
N ALA A 228 5.00 3.24 -13.41
CA ALA A 228 4.93 4.30 -14.40
C ALA A 228 3.67 4.18 -15.26
N VAL A 229 3.29 2.97 -15.68
CA VAL A 229 2.04 2.75 -16.41
C VAL A 229 0.84 3.15 -15.54
N ASN A 230 0.75 2.68 -14.30
CA ASN A 230 -0.39 3.02 -13.43
C ASN A 230 -0.49 4.52 -13.16
N ALA A 231 0.65 5.21 -13.03
CA ALA A 231 0.66 6.63 -12.71
C ALA A 231 0.39 7.51 -13.96
N PHE A 232 0.88 7.13 -15.15
CA PHE A 232 0.84 7.98 -16.36
C PHE A 232 -0.07 7.45 -17.48
N ALA A 233 -0.78 6.33 -17.30
CA ALA A 233 -1.61 5.74 -18.35
C ALA A 233 -2.61 6.72 -18.97
N PHE A 234 -3.27 7.56 -18.17
CA PHE A 234 -4.18 8.59 -18.70
C PHE A 234 -3.47 9.58 -19.63
N GLU A 235 -2.32 10.12 -19.22
CA GLU A 235 -1.55 11.06 -20.05
C GLU A 235 -1.00 10.39 -21.32
N ILE A 236 -0.53 9.15 -21.21
CA ILE A 236 -0.06 8.37 -22.36
C ILE A 236 -1.20 8.23 -23.38
N LEU A 237 -2.42 7.91 -22.93
CA LEU A 237 -3.58 7.78 -23.81
C LEU A 237 -3.98 9.11 -24.44
N LEU A 238 -3.91 10.22 -23.70
CA LEU A 238 -4.11 11.57 -24.25
C LEU A 238 -3.08 11.91 -25.34
N ASN A 239 -1.81 11.61 -25.11
CA ASN A 239 -0.71 11.88 -26.05
C ASN A 239 -0.81 11.06 -27.35
N VAL A 240 -1.52 9.92 -27.31
CA VAL A 240 -1.84 9.12 -28.51
C VAL A 240 -3.00 9.72 -29.33
N GLY A 241 -3.65 10.78 -28.82
CA GLY A 241 -4.72 11.50 -29.51
C GLY A 241 -6.14 11.10 -29.09
N LEU A 242 -6.29 10.34 -28.01
CA LEU A 242 -7.63 10.05 -27.46
C LEU A 242 -8.19 11.31 -26.81
N SER A 243 -9.50 11.54 -26.95
CA SER A 243 -10.20 12.57 -26.18
C SER A 243 -10.17 12.24 -24.68
N PRO A 244 -10.29 13.23 -23.78
CA PRO A 244 -10.26 13.02 -22.33
C PRO A 244 -11.17 11.90 -21.80
N LEU A 245 -12.41 11.82 -22.28
CA LEU A 245 -13.36 10.77 -21.91
C LEU A 245 -12.90 9.36 -22.35
N HIS A 246 -12.44 9.22 -23.60
CA HIS A 246 -11.93 7.94 -24.08
C HIS A 246 -10.61 7.53 -23.39
N ALA A 247 -9.76 8.49 -23.06
CA ALA A 247 -8.53 8.24 -22.31
C ALA A 247 -8.81 7.82 -20.86
N SER A 248 -9.78 8.44 -20.17
CA SER A 248 -10.17 8.08 -18.81
C SER A 248 -10.80 6.67 -18.74
N LEU A 249 -11.67 6.35 -19.69
CA LEU A 249 -12.23 5.00 -19.86
C LEU A 249 -11.17 3.95 -20.18
N GLY A 250 -10.20 4.28 -21.02
CA GLY A 250 -9.05 3.42 -21.32
C GLY A 250 -8.21 3.14 -20.07
N ASN A 251 -7.92 4.16 -19.26
CA ASN A 251 -7.22 4.02 -17.99
C ASN A 251 -8.00 3.13 -17.01
N LEU A 252 -9.32 3.35 -16.87
CA LEU A 252 -10.18 2.50 -16.05
C LEU A 252 -10.13 1.04 -16.50
N THR A 253 -10.13 0.80 -17.81
CA THR A 253 -10.04 -0.56 -18.38
C THR A 253 -8.73 -1.23 -17.99
N ILE A 254 -7.60 -0.51 -18.04
CA ILE A 254 -6.29 -1.03 -17.59
C ILE A 254 -6.34 -1.44 -16.11
N CYS A 255 -6.91 -0.58 -15.24
CA CYS A 255 -7.04 -0.88 -13.81
C CYS A 255 -7.96 -2.08 -13.54
N VAL A 256 -9.11 -2.17 -14.21
CA VAL A 256 -10.07 -3.28 -14.04
C VAL A 256 -9.45 -4.60 -14.53
N MET A 257 -8.75 -4.59 -15.65
CA MET A 257 -8.02 -5.76 -16.14
C MET A 257 -6.93 -6.23 -15.17
N ALA A 258 -6.30 -5.31 -14.45
CA ALA A 258 -5.32 -5.65 -13.41
C ALA A 258 -5.99 -6.36 -12.22
N VAL A 259 -7.15 -5.88 -11.75
CA VAL A 259 -7.96 -6.57 -10.72
C VAL A 259 -8.33 -7.97 -11.20
N ALA A 260 -8.87 -8.08 -12.41
CA ALA A 260 -9.32 -9.34 -12.98
C ALA A 260 -8.18 -10.35 -13.12
N ARG A 261 -6.98 -9.92 -13.50
CA ARG A 261 -5.78 -10.77 -13.55
C ARG A 261 -5.41 -11.33 -12.17
N VAL A 262 -5.39 -10.48 -11.15
CA VAL A 262 -5.06 -10.90 -9.77
C VAL A 262 -6.12 -11.87 -9.24
N ALA A 263 -7.40 -11.62 -9.53
CA ALA A 263 -8.49 -12.51 -9.15
C ALA A 263 -8.42 -13.86 -9.90
N MET A 264 -8.35 -13.85 -11.23
CA MET A 264 -8.47 -15.07 -12.05
C MET A 264 -7.27 -16.01 -11.95
N HIS A 265 -6.04 -15.49 -11.84
CA HIS A 265 -4.84 -16.32 -11.99
C HIS A 265 -4.57 -17.24 -10.78
N ARG A 266 -5.19 -17.01 -9.62
CA ARG A 266 -4.81 -17.72 -8.37
C ARG A 266 -5.96 -18.00 -7.40
N LEU A 267 -7.19 -17.50 -7.59
CA LEU A 267 -8.35 -17.86 -6.75
C LEU A 267 -8.78 -19.34 -6.83
N PRO A 268 -8.83 -19.99 -8.00
CA PRO A 268 -9.35 -21.37 -8.07
C PRO A 268 -8.35 -22.46 -7.62
N GLY A 269 -7.08 -22.13 -7.37
CA GLY A 269 -6.04 -23.12 -7.06
C GLY A 269 -5.70 -23.30 -5.57
N PHE A 270 -6.12 -22.38 -4.69
CA PHE A 270 -5.82 -22.44 -3.25
C PHE A 270 -6.93 -23.11 -2.46
N CYS A 271 -8.20 -22.86 -2.80
CA CYS A 271 -9.34 -23.41 -2.06
C CYS A 271 -9.36 -24.95 -2.08
N ASP A 272 -8.90 -25.58 -3.17
CA ASP A 272 -8.91 -27.03 -3.31
C ASP A 272 -7.63 -27.71 -2.80
N LYS A 273 -6.57 -26.94 -2.49
CA LYS A 273 -5.32 -27.48 -1.92
C LYS A 273 -5.27 -27.33 -0.41
N ASP A 274 -5.65 -26.16 0.11
CA ASP A 274 -5.64 -25.93 1.57
C ASP A 274 -6.72 -26.76 2.27
N ILE A 275 -7.87 -27.03 1.62
CA ILE A 275 -8.89 -27.95 2.16
C ILE A 275 -8.37 -29.40 2.18
N LYS A 276 -7.67 -29.83 1.12
CA LYS A 276 -7.10 -31.19 1.05
C LYS A 276 -5.94 -31.40 2.01
N GLU A 277 -5.09 -30.41 2.23
CA GLU A 277 -3.99 -30.48 3.22
C GLU A 277 -4.50 -30.48 4.66
N VAL A 278 -5.63 -29.82 4.94
CA VAL A 278 -6.30 -29.88 6.26
C VAL A 278 -6.99 -31.25 6.45
N GLU A 279 -7.71 -31.75 5.44
CA GLU A 279 -8.32 -33.10 5.50
C GLU A 279 -7.27 -34.22 5.60
N GLU A 280 -6.13 -34.13 4.89
CA GLU A 280 -5.05 -35.12 5.00
C GLU A 280 -4.34 -35.08 6.36
N ASN A 281 -4.20 -33.91 7.00
CA ASN A 281 -3.59 -33.83 8.33
C ASN A 281 -4.53 -34.29 9.46
N GLU A 282 -5.85 -34.13 9.32
CA GLU A 282 -6.83 -34.73 10.23
C GLU A 282 -6.89 -36.26 10.08
N LEU A 283 -6.77 -36.79 8.86
CA LEU A 283 -6.78 -38.25 8.60
C LEU A 283 -5.50 -38.99 9.03
N VAL A 284 -4.40 -38.28 9.29
CA VAL A 284 -3.13 -38.85 9.77
C VAL A 284 -3.02 -38.78 11.31
N SER A 285 -3.94 -38.07 11.97
CA SER A 285 -3.96 -37.90 13.43
C SER A 285 -5.01 -38.76 14.17
N ASP A 286 -5.80 -39.57 13.46
CA ASP A 286 -6.64 -40.67 13.97
C ASP A 286 -6.01 -42.06 13.69
#